data_AF-A0A1H4TFG5-F1
#
_entry.id   AF-A0A1H4TFG5-F1
#
_cell.length_a   1.000
_cell.length_b   1.000
_cell.length_c   1.000
_cell.angle_alpha   90.00
_cell.angle_beta   90.00
_cell.angle_gamma   90.00
#
_symmetry.space_group_name_H-M   'P 1'
#
loop_
_entity.id
_entity.type
_entity.pdbx_description
1 polymer ?
#
loop_
_entity_poly.entity_id
_entity_poly.type
_entity_poly.pdbx_seq_one_letter_code
_entity_poly.pdbx_strand_id
1 'polypeptide(L)'
;MDTFTGRELYEAFHADYDAITDRDARIFDAEGRLLAAGRLSGLRLDESDGTEKLEYSFLSLHDDVLWEPTHRIVLAPQPVQ
;
A
#
# COMPACT_ATOMS: atom_id res chain seq x y z
N MET A 1 14.29 -5.89 2.51
CA MET A 1 13.28 -4.86 2.21
C MET A 1 12.83 -5.15 0.81
N ASP A 2 11.52 -5.18 0.59
CA ASP A 2 10.94 -5.56 -0.69
C ASP A 2 10.36 -4.31 -1.35
N THR A 3 10.59 -4.15 -2.65
CA THR A 3 10.08 -3.00 -3.40
C THR A 3 9.11 -3.51 -4.46
N PHE A 4 7.93 -2.89 -4.50
CA PHE A 4 6.85 -3.21 -5.42
C PHE A 4 6.41 -1.96 -6.16
N THR A 5 5.90 -2.13 -7.36
CA THR A 5 4.98 -1.18 -7.97
C THR A 5 3.58 -1.33 -7.37
N GLY A 6 2.71 -0.35 -7.53
CA GLY A 6 1.31 -0.45 -7.10
C GLY A 6 0.59 -1.66 -7.69
N ARG A 7 0.88 -1.97 -8.96
CA ARG A 7 0.36 -3.18 -9.63
C ARG A 7 0.91 -4.48 -9.01
N GLU A 8 2.23 -4.58 -8.84
CA GLU A 8 2.82 -5.80 -8.25
C GLU A 8 2.33 -6.02 -6.82
N LEU A 9 2.17 -4.94 -6.05
CA LEU A 9 1.63 -5.02 -4.70
C LEU A 9 0.17 -5.48 -4.72
N TYR A 10 -0.65 -4.97 -5.64
CA TYR A 10 -2.03 -5.41 -5.82
C TYR A 10 -2.11 -6.90 -6.12
N GLU A 11 -1.29 -7.39 -7.05
CA GLU A 11 -1.22 -8.82 -7.39
C GLU A 11 -0.75 -9.65 -6.19
N ALA A 12 0.28 -9.18 -5.47
CA ALA A 12 0.78 -9.83 -4.27
C ALA A 12 -0.26 -9.89 -3.15
N PHE A 13 -1.04 -8.83 -2.92
CA PHE A 13 -2.15 -8.81 -1.98
C PHE A 13 -3.21 -9.88 -2.28
N HIS A 14 -3.51 -10.11 -3.55
CA HIS A 14 -4.47 -11.14 -3.96
C HIS A 14 -3.91 -12.56 -3.90
N ALA A 15 -2.60 -12.71 -4.02
CA ALA A 15 -1.92 -13.99 -3.90
C ALA A 15 -1.73 -14.42 -2.44
N ASP A 16 -1.29 -13.49 -1.59
CA ASP A 16 -0.98 -13.72 -0.17
C ASP A 16 -1.10 -12.42 0.63
N TYR A 17 -2.30 -12.16 1.16
CA TYR A 17 -2.62 -10.95 1.92
C TYR A 17 -1.79 -10.81 3.21
N ASP A 18 -1.57 -11.91 3.92
CA ASP A 18 -0.83 -11.92 5.19
C ASP A 18 0.66 -11.62 4.98
N ALA A 19 1.22 -11.98 3.81
CA ALA A 19 2.59 -11.65 3.45
C ALA A 19 2.83 -10.16 3.14
N ILE A 20 1.78 -9.36 2.98
CA ILE A 20 1.88 -7.94 2.60
C ILE A 20 1.40 -7.02 3.72
N THR A 21 0.38 -7.44 4.47
CA THR A 21 -0.17 -6.67 5.58
C THR A 21 0.67 -6.68 6.84
N ASP A 22 0.34 -5.77 7.74
CA ASP A 22 0.95 -5.63 9.06
C ASP A 22 2.47 -5.34 9.01
N ARG A 23 2.92 -4.72 7.91
CA ARG A 23 4.30 -4.30 7.66
C ARG A 23 4.38 -2.79 7.53
N ASP A 24 5.50 -2.23 7.99
CA ASP A 24 5.80 -0.83 7.68
C ASP A 24 6.03 -0.67 6.18
N ALA A 25 5.34 0.30 5.59
CA ALA A 25 5.39 0.62 4.18
C ALA A 25 5.71 2.10 3.97
N ARG A 26 6.38 2.41 2.87
CA ARG A 26 6.55 3.76 2.35
C ARG A 26 6.09 3.80 0.90
N ILE A 27 5.16 4.69 0.59
CA ILE A 27 4.56 4.86 -0.74
C ILE A 27 5.13 6.12 -1.37
N PHE A 28 5.61 5.99 -2.59
CA PHE A 28 6.13 7.09 -3.39
C PHE A 28 5.37 7.19 -4.70
N ASP A 29 5.21 8.40 -5.22
CA ASP A 29 4.71 8.62 -6.58
C ASP A 29 5.76 8.26 -7.64
N ALA A 30 5.39 8.40 -8.92
CA ALA A 30 6.27 8.13 -10.06
C ALA A 30 7.49 9.06 -10.14
N GLU A 31 7.43 10.24 -9.51
CA GLU A 31 8.52 11.22 -9.44
C GLU A 31 9.45 10.95 -8.23
N GLY A 32 9.09 9.99 -7.37
CA GLY A 32 9.84 9.62 -6.18
C GLY A 32 9.51 10.46 -4.94
N ARG A 33 8.45 11.27 -4.96
CA ARG A 33 7.96 12.01 -3.78
C ARG A 33 7.23 11.05 -2.84
N LEU A 34 7.50 11.17 -1.54
CA LEU A 34 6.83 10.38 -0.51
C LEU A 34 5.37 10.82 -0.38
N LEU A 35 4.44 9.89 -0.57
CA LEU A 35 3.00 10.12 -0.41
C LEU A 35 2.52 9.73 0.99
N ALA A 36 2.95 8.56 1.48
CA ALA A 36 2.61 8.07 2.81
C ALA A 36 3.69 7.14 3.36
N ALA A 37 3.73 7.03 4.69
CA ALA A 37 4.55 6.05 5.39
C ALA A 37 3.82 5.59 6.65
N GLY A 38 3.76 4.29 6.89
CA GLY A 38 3.05 3.75 8.05
C GLY A 38 2.89 2.24 7.96
N ARG A 39 2.20 1.66 8.94
CA ARG A 39 1.94 0.22 8.95
C ARG A 39 0.76 -0.10 8.04
N LEU A 40 1.02 -0.73 6.91
CA LEU A 40 0.04 -1.05 5.88
C LEU A 40 -0.88 -2.15 6.38
N SER A 41 -2.18 -1.86 6.51
CA SER A 41 -3.21 -2.84 6.89
C SER A 41 -3.87 -3.49 5.68
N GLY A 42 -3.80 -2.88 4.49
CA GLY A 42 -4.37 -3.48 3.29
C GLY A 42 -4.70 -2.48 2.19
N LEU A 43 -5.54 -2.94 1.26
CA LEU A 43 -6.18 -2.12 0.24
C LEU A 43 -7.68 -2.03 0.54
N ARG A 44 -8.24 -0.82 0.51
CA ARG A 44 -9.65 -0.53 0.80
C ARG A 44 -10.33 -0.01 -0.46
N LEU A 45 -11.57 -0.41 -0.68
CA LEU A 45 -12.44 0.21 -1.68
C LEU A 45 -13.13 1.42 -1.04
N ASP A 46 -12.93 2.60 -1.63
CA ASP A 46 -13.70 3.80 -1.35
C ASP A 46 -14.76 4.01 -2.44
N GLU A 47 -16.01 4.12 -2.00
CA GLU A 47 -17.18 4.32 -2.86
C GLU A 47 -17.88 5.66 -2.55
N SER A 48 -17.29 6.50 -1.68
CA SER A 48 -17.95 7.67 -1.08
C SER A 48 -18.44 8.71 -2.09
N ASP A 49 -17.74 8.85 -3.23
CA ASP A 49 -18.06 9.80 -4.28
C ASP A 49 -18.86 9.19 -5.46
N GLY A 50 -19.42 7.99 -5.28
CA GLY A 50 -20.11 7.26 -6.36
C GLY A 50 -19.17 6.78 -7.48
N THR A 51 -17.86 6.86 -7.25
CA THR A 51 -16.81 6.27 -8.09
C THR A 51 -16.02 5.29 -7.24
N GLU A 52 -15.90 4.05 -7.70
CA GLU A 52 -15.10 3.02 -7.06
C GLU A 52 -13.61 3.38 -7.17
N LYS A 53 -12.97 3.64 -6.03
CA LYS A 53 -11.54 3.96 -5.93
C LYS A 53 -10.89 2.98 -4.96
N LEU A 54 -9.66 2.57 -5.28
CA LEU A 54 -8.87 1.74 -4.38
C LEU A 54 -7.91 2.64 -3.60
N GLU A 55 -7.73 2.38 -2.31
CA GLU A 55 -6.85 3.15 -1.43
C GLU A 55 -5.93 2.24 -0.63
N TYR A 56 -4.73 2.71 -0.32
CA TYR A 56 -3.88 2.09 0.71
C TYR A 56 -4.44 2.44 2.08
N SER A 57 -4.70 1.41 2.89
CA SER A 57 -5.13 1.59 4.28
C SER A 57 -3.96 1.40 5.23
N PHE A 58 -3.85 2.29 6.22
CA PHE A 58 -2.81 2.24 7.24
C PHE A 58 -3.41 2.12 8.65
N LEU A 59 -2.74 1.38 9.54
CA LEU A 59 -3.11 1.31 10.96
C LEU A 59 -2.74 2.58 11.75
N SER A 60 -1.90 3.45 11.15
CA SER A 60 -1.49 4.74 11.71
C SER A 60 -2.38 5.89 11.20
N LEU A 61 -2.43 7.00 11.95
CA LEU A 61 -3.18 8.26 11.72
C LEU A 61 -2.89 9.04 10.40
N HIS A 62 -2.43 8.37 9.35
CA HIS A 62 -2.32 8.98 8.03
C HIS A 62 -3.67 8.88 7.32
N ASP A 63 -3.98 9.91 6.53
CA ASP A 63 -5.08 9.81 5.57
C ASP A 63 -4.76 8.69 4.57
N ASP A 64 -5.79 7.92 4.21
CA ASP A 64 -5.69 6.89 3.18
C ASP A 64 -5.20 7.55 1.87
N VAL A 65 -4.34 6.86 1.13
CA VAL A 65 -3.77 7.36 -0.13
C VAL A 65 -4.39 6.60 -1.28
N LEU A 66 -4.87 7.33 -2.29
CA LEU A 66 -5.37 6.73 -3.52
C LEU A 66 -4.33 5.77 -4.11
N TRP A 67 -4.74 4.55 -4.41
CA TRP A 67 -3.89 3.56 -5.04
C TRP A 67 -3.68 3.92 -6.52
N GLU A 68 -2.44 3.77 -6.97
CA GLU A 68 -2.07 3.93 -8.39
C GLU A 68 -1.08 2.82 -8.79
N PRO A 69 -1.19 2.27 -10.01
CA PRO A 69 -0.34 1.16 -10.45
C PRO A 69 1.13 1.54 -10.56
N THR A 70 1.43 2.84 -10.73
CA THR A 70 2.79 3.37 -10.92
C THR A 70 3.49 3.76 -9.62
N HIS A 71 2.80 3.70 -8.48
CA HIS A 71 3.42 3.97 -7.19
C HIS A 71 4.57 3.02 -6.92
N ARG A 72 5.61 3.51 -6.25
CA ARG A 72 6.68 2.68 -5.70
C ARG A 72 6.41 2.46 -4.22
N ILE A 73 6.30 1.21 -3.80
CA ILE A 73 6.01 0.80 -2.43
C ILE A 73 7.24 0.07 -1.89
N VAL A 74 7.75 0.54 -0.77
CA VAL A 74 8.84 -0.12 -0.05
C VAL A 74 8.28 -0.72 1.21
N LEU A 75 8.28 -2.05 1.30
CA LEU A 75 7.90 -2.79 2.50
C LEU A 75 9.14 -3.12 3.36
N ALA A 76 9.02 -2.86 4.66
CA ALA A 76 9.97 -3.33 5.65
C ALA A 76 10.07 -4.87 5.57
N PRO A 77 11.23 -5.47 5.87
CA PRO A 77 11.39 -6.93 5.83
C PRO A 77 10.29 -7.62 6.65
N GLN A 78 9.83 -8.79 6.19
CA GLN A 78 8.98 -9.65 6.99
C GLN A 78 9.64 -9.88 8.35
N PRO A 79 8.93 -9.66 9.48
CA PRO A 79 9.45 -10.04 10.77
C PRO A 79 9.71 -11.55 10.74
N VAL A 80 10.98 -11.92 10.89
CA VAL A 80 11.37 -13.32 11.05
C VAL A 80 10.86 -13.73 12.42
N GLN A 81 9.78 -14.52 12.46
CA GLN A 81 9.27 -15.12 13.70
C GLN A 81 10.29 -16.08 14.29
#